data_AF-A0A1E1V3S5-F1
#
_entry.id   AF-A0A1E1V3S5-F1
#
_cell.length_a   1.000
_cell.length_b   1.000
_cell.length_c   1.000
_cell.angle_alpha   90.00
_cell.angle_beta   90.00
_cell.angle_gamma   90.00
#
_symmetry.space_group_name_H-M   'P 1'
#
loop_
_entity.id
_entity.type
_entity.pdbx_description
1 polymer ?
#
loop_
_entity_poly.entity_id
_entity_poly.type
_entity_poly.pdbx_seq_one_letter_code
_entity_poly.pdbx_strand_id
1 'polypeptide(L)'
;MINTPALILFDEAAGAYYLRALKTWWSAKAPEGPWAVAAQPPASLADALKAAGTQVNLMDTPPADIEAAVTGGVVPTLHVSLGPAELIQTEGRPEYLPIPDTQLLYIKNTSSHVVIDVPSQENYVLISGRWFSSRSLANGPWSFVAGDKLPADFAKIPDSHPKGAVLASVSGTIQAQDSLIDNQIPQTATVDRKKAKASVRYDGKPELKPIEGTSLE
;
A
#
# COMPACT_ATOMS: atom_id res chain seq x y z
N MET A 1 5.48 1.33 -19.28
CA MET A 1 4.97 1.71 -17.94
C MET A 1 6.16 2.18 -17.11
N ILE A 2 6.09 3.40 -16.57
CA ILE A 2 7.12 3.97 -15.70
C ILE A 2 6.51 3.93 -14.29
N ASN A 3 7.22 3.32 -13.33
CA ASN A 3 6.91 3.27 -11.88
C ASN A 3 6.26 2.00 -11.28
N THR A 4 6.62 0.80 -11.75
CA THR A 4 6.48 -0.42 -10.94
C THR A 4 7.71 -1.31 -11.10
N PRO A 5 8.24 -1.94 -10.04
CA PRO A 5 9.28 -2.94 -10.19
C PRO A 5 8.74 -4.26 -10.76
N ALA A 6 7.42 -4.46 -10.83
CA ALA A 6 6.82 -5.68 -11.35
C ALA A 6 7.12 -5.88 -12.84
N LEU A 7 7.41 -7.13 -13.24
CA LEU A 7 7.58 -7.48 -14.65
C LEU A 7 6.21 -7.56 -15.35
N ILE A 8 5.84 -6.50 -16.06
CA ILE A 8 4.65 -6.45 -16.91
C ILE A 8 5.07 -6.26 -18.37
N LEU A 9 4.59 -7.15 -19.23
CA LEU A 9 4.90 -7.19 -20.66
C LEU A 9 3.60 -6.98 -21.44
N PHE A 10 3.69 -6.31 -22.59
CA PHE A 10 2.58 -6.21 -23.53
C PHE A 10 2.92 -7.00 -24.79
N ASP A 11 2.06 -7.94 -25.17
CA ASP A 11 2.13 -8.66 -26.43
C ASP A 11 1.20 -7.96 -27.44
N GLU A 12 1.80 -7.28 -28.41
CA GLU A 12 1.08 -6.57 -29.47
C GLU A 12 0.27 -7.51 -30.37
N ALA A 13 0.79 -8.72 -30.64
CA ALA A 13 0.12 -9.68 -31.51
C ALA A 13 -1.13 -10.27 -30.83
N ALA A 14 -1.04 -10.54 -29.53
CA ALA A 14 -2.17 -11.04 -28.74
C ALA A 14 -3.09 -9.91 -28.22
N GLY A 15 -2.64 -8.66 -28.27
CA GLY A 15 -3.29 -7.50 -27.66
C GLY A 15 -3.58 -7.76 -26.18
N ALA A 16 -2.56 -8.20 -25.43
CA ALA A 16 -2.70 -8.64 -24.05
C ALA A 16 -1.49 -8.24 -23.21
N TYR A 17 -1.75 -7.93 -21.95
CA TYR A 17 -0.72 -7.74 -20.93
C TYR A 17 -0.42 -9.07 -20.24
N TYR A 18 0.84 -9.28 -19.90
CA TYR A 18 1.32 -10.41 -19.12
C TYR A 18 2.09 -9.93 -17.90
N LEU A 19 1.81 -10.52 -16.75
CA LEU A 19 2.46 -10.20 -15.48
C LEU A 19 3.06 -11.48 -14.88
N ARG A 20 4.30 -11.40 -14.40
CA ARG A 20 4.91 -12.47 -13.61
C ARG A 20 4.58 -12.26 -12.13
N ALA A 21 3.95 -13.26 -11.51
CA ALA A 21 3.71 -13.29 -10.08
C ALA A 21 3.49 -14.73 -9.60
N LEU A 22 3.94 -15.07 -8.38
CA LEU A 22 3.65 -16.36 -7.73
C LEU A 22 4.07 -17.55 -8.61
N LYS A 23 5.23 -17.44 -9.23
CA LYS A 23 5.84 -18.43 -10.14
C LYS A 23 5.00 -18.73 -11.38
N THR A 24 4.02 -17.87 -11.71
CA THR A 24 3.02 -18.07 -12.76
C THR A 24 2.88 -16.84 -13.65
N TRP A 25 2.48 -17.04 -14.90
CA TRP A 25 2.09 -15.95 -15.79
C TRP A 25 0.62 -15.63 -15.63
N TRP A 26 0.32 -14.35 -15.44
CA TRP A 26 -1.02 -13.79 -15.44
C TRP A 26 -1.23 -13.00 -16.72
N SER A 27 -2.46 -12.91 -17.20
CA SER A 27 -2.81 -12.15 -18.39
C SER A 27 -4.06 -11.28 -18.18
N ALA A 28 -4.10 -10.14 -18.85
CA ALA A 28 -5.22 -9.22 -18.86
C ALA A 28 -5.31 -8.49 -20.21
N LYS A 29 -6.49 -7.94 -20.53
CA LYS A 29 -6.68 -7.08 -21.72
C LYS A 29 -6.33 -5.61 -21.48
N ALA A 30 -6.31 -5.21 -20.21
CA ALA A 30 -5.93 -3.87 -19.76
C ALA A 30 -4.93 -4.00 -18.59
N PRO A 31 -4.05 -3.01 -18.36
CA PRO A 31 -3.07 -3.07 -17.28
C PRO A 31 -3.72 -3.11 -15.87
N GLU A 32 -4.93 -2.57 -15.71
CA GLU A 32 -5.73 -2.61 -14.48
C GLU A 32 -6.33 -3.99 -14.19
N GLY A 33 -6.34 -4.88 -15.19
CA GLY A 33 -7.01 -6.17 -15.14
C GLY A 33 -8.38 -6.18 -15.84
N PRO A 34 -9.26 -7.14 -15.50
CA PRO A 34 -9.03 -8.20 -14.52
C PRO A 34 -7.90 -9.13 -14.98
N TRP A 35 -7.04 -9.51 -14.04
CA TRP A 35 -5.94 -10.44 -14.26
C TRP A 35 -6.38 -11.87 -13.95
N ALA A 36 -6.03 -12.80 -14.83
CA ALA A 36 -6.24 -14.23 -14.63
C ALA A 36 -4.99 -15.03 -14.99
N VAL A 37 -4.83 -16.22 -14.43
CA VAL A 37 -3.74 -17.14 -14.80
C VAL A 37 -3.77 -17.39 -16.30
N ALA A 38 -2.65 -17.14 -16.97
CA ALA A 38 -2.51 -17.35 -18.41
C ALA A 38 -2.48 -18.85 -18.71
N ALA A 39 -3.50 -19.35 -19.42
CA ALA A 39 -3.60 -20.77 -19.75
C ALA A 39 -2.51 -21.22 -20.74
N GLN A 40 -2.13 -20.36 -21.68
CA GLN A 40 -1.12 -20.60 -22.71
C GLN A 40 -0.26 -19.35 -22.88
N PRO A 41 0.70 -19.10 -21.97
CA PRO A 41 1.62 -17.98 -22.09
C PRO A 41 2.53 -18.17 -23.33
N PRO A 42 2.73 -17.12 -24.16
CA PRO A 42 3.67 -17.18 -25.28
C PRO A 42 5.09 -17.56 -24.84
N ALA A 43 5.79 -18.35 -25.66
CA ALA A 43 7.17 -18.77 -25.38
C ALA A 43 8.15 -17.58 -25.28
N SER A 44 7.87 -16.49 -26.00
CA SER A 44 8.65 -15.24 -25.98
C SER A 44 8.73 -14.59 -24.58
N LEU A 45 7.76 -14.86 -23.70
CA LEU A 45 7.80 -14.35 -22.32
C LEU A 45 8.99 -14.91 -21.52
N ALA A 46 9.46 -16.12 -21.83
CA ALA A 46 10.62 -16.70 -21.17
C ALA A 46 11.91 -15.96 -21.54
N ASP A 47 12.02 -15.47 -22.77
CA ASP A 47 13.17 -14.70 -23.21
C ASP A 47 13.14 -13.28 -22.64
N ALA A 48 11.95 -12.67 -22.58
CA ALA A 48 11.77 -11.39 -21.90
C ALA A 48 12.10 -11.48 -20.39
N LEU A 49 11.73 -12.57 -19.73
CA LEU A 49 12.09 -12.82 -18.33
C LEU A 49 13.61 -12.90 -18.12
N LYS A 50 14.33 -13.62 -19.00
CA LYS A 50 15.80 -13.69 -18.96
C LYS A 50 16.43 -12.31 -19.18
N ALA A 51 15.90 -11.54 -20.13
CA ALA A 51 16.40 -10.21 -20.46
C ALA A 51 16.19 -9.21 -19.31
N ALA A 52 15.07 -9.30 -18.59
CA ALA A 52 14.78 -8.44 -17.44
C ALA A 52 15.73 -8.68 -16.24
N GLY A 53 16.28 -9.88 -16.12
CA GLY A 53 17.30 -10.22 -15.13
C GLY A 53 16.87 -9.89 -13.70
N THR A 54 17.75 -9.23 -12.93
CA THR A 54 17.51 -8.86 -11.52
C THR A 54 16.98 -7.43 -11.34
N GLN A 55 16.61 -6.75 -12.43
CA GLN A 55 16.13 -5.37 -12.38
C GLN A 55 14.63 -5.27 -12.06
N VAL A 56 13.91 -6.40 -12.12
CA VAL A 56 12.48 -6.49 -11.88
C VAL A 56 12.19 -7.34 -10.66
N ASN A 57 11.11 -7.02 -9.95
CA ASN A 57 10.50 -7.87 -8.94
C ASN A 57 9.56 -8.85 -9.65
N LEU A 58 9.92 -10.13 -9.64
CA LEU A 58 9.10 -11.20 -10.21
C LEU A 58 7.93 -11.61 -9.31
N MET A 59 7.92 -11.16 -8.05
CA MET A 59 6.91 -11.56 -7.05
C MET A 59 6.78 -13.09 -6.90
N ASP A 60 7.89 -13.81 -7.14
CA ASP A 60 7.96 -15.27 -7.13
C ASP A 60 8.36 -15.84 -5.75
N THR A 61 8.73 -14.98 -4.80
CA THR A 61 9.09 -15.34 -3.42
C THR A 61 8.13 -14.65 -2.43
N PRO A 62 6.87 -15.07 -2.37
CA PRO A 62 5.92 -14.51 -1.42
C PRO A 62 6.20 -15.00 0.02
N PRO A 63 5.58 -14.39 1.04
CA PRO A 63 5.55 -14.94 2.40
C PRO A 63 5.05 -16.40 2.44
N ALA A 64 5.48 -17.17 3.45
CA ALA A 64 5.28 -18.62 3.52
C ALA A 64 3.80 -19.04 3.57
N ASP A 65 2.95 -18.25 4.21
CA ASP A 65 1.50 -18.43 4.27
C ASP A 65 0.87 -18.29 2.88
N ILE A 66 1.29 -17.30 2.09
CA ILE A 66 0.84 -17.10 0.72
C ILE A 66 1.35 -18.23 -0.19
N GLU A 67 2.63 -18.64 -0.05
CA GLU A 67 3.18 -19.76 -0.83
C GLU A 67 2.42 -21.07 -0.57
N ALA A 68 2.09 -21.34 0.70
CA ALA A 68 1.31 -22.51 1.09
C ALA A 68 -0.12 -22.47 0.51
N ALA A 69 -0.78 -21.32 0.57
CA ALA A 69 -2.13 -21.14 0.00
C ALA A 69 -2.15 -21.39 -1.51
N VAL A 70 -1.20 -20.79 -2.25
CA VAL A 70 -1.08 -20.95 -3.71
C VAL A 70 -0.77 -22.40 -4.08
N THR A 71 0.15 -23.05 -3.36
CA THR A 71 0.47 -24.47 -3.55
C THR A 71 -0.73 -25.37 -3.24
N GLY A 72 -1.58 -24.98 -2.29
CA GLY A 72 -2.86 -25.61 -1.99
C GLY A 72 -3.98 -25.36 -3.02
N GLY A 73 -3.68 -24.64 -4.11
CA GLY A 73 -4.63 -24.38 -5.20
C GLY A 73 -5.42 -23.07 -5.07
N VAL A 74 -5.10 -22.23 -4.09
CA VAL A 74 -5.71 -20.90 -3.98
C VAL A 74 -5.17 -20.00 -5.09
N VAL A 75 -6.06 -19.45 -5.91
CA VAL A 75 -5.72 -18.45 -6.93
C VAL A 75 -6.09 -17.08 -6.38
N PRO A 76 -5.10 -16.21 -6.03
CA PRO A 76 -5.41 -14.90 -5.48
C PRO A 76 -5.97 -13.97 -6.54
N THR A 77 -6.73 -12.96 -6.11
CA THR A 77 -7.10 -11.86 -7.00
C THR A 77 -5.98 -10.83 -7.03
N LEU A 78 -5.60 -10.39 -8.23
CA LEU A 78 -4.64 -9.30 -8.39
C LEU A 78 -5.39 -7.98 -8.58
N HIS A 79 -5.17 -7.05 -7.66
CA HIS A 79 -5.67 -5.68 -7.75
C HIS A 79 -4.55 -4.78 -8.26
N VAL A 80 -4.85 -3.96 -9.27
CA VAL A 80 -3.91 -2.99 -9.84
C VAL A 80 -4.56 -1.61 -9.82
N SER A 81 -3.80 -0.60 -9.43
CA SER A 81 -4.17 0.81 -9.55
C SER A 81 -3.12 1.55 -10.37
N LEU A 82 -3.56 2.39 -11.30
CA LEU A 82 -2.69 3.29 -12.05
C LEU A 82 -2.59 4.69 -11.41
N GLY A 83 -3.30 4.92 -10.31
CA GLY A 83 -3.22 6.13 -9.51
C GLY A 83 -2.92 5.82 -8.04
N PRO A 84 -2.67 6.86 -7.22
CA PRO A 84 -2.56 6.68 -5.76
C PRO A 84 -3.79 5.96 -5.21
N ALA A 85 -3.56 4.86 -4.49
CA ALA A 85 -4.61 4.06 -3.90
C ALA A 85 -4.13 3.44 -2.59
N GLU A 86 -5.08 3.12 -1.71
CA GLU A 86 -4.86 2.36 -0.48
C GLU A 86 -5.74 1.10 -0.52
N LEU A 87 -5.20 -0.05 -0.12
CA LEU A 87 -5.95 -1.30 -0.03
C LEU A 87 -6.42 -1.53 1.41
N ILE A 88 -7.73 -1.53 1.61
CA ILE A 88 -8.36 -1.92 2.88
C ILE A 88 -8.84 -3.36 2.72
N GLN A 89 -8.32 -4.26 3.56
CA GLN A 89 -8.63 -5.69 3.49
C GLN A 89 -9.33 -6.16 4.77
N THR A 90 -10.34 -7.01 4.63
CA THR A 90 -10.98 -7.73 5.74
C THR A 90 -10.86 -9.24 5.55
N GLU A 91 -10.76 -9.99 6.64
CA GLU A 91 -10.87 -11.45 6.62
C GLU A 91 -12.34 -11.86 6.50
N GLY A 92 -12.81 -12.08 5.28
CA GLY A 92 -14.23 -12.32 5.01
C GLY A 92 -15.04 -11.02 5.04
N ARG A 93 -16.31 -11.10 5.46
CA ARG A 93 -17.18 -9.91 5.56
C ARG A 93 -16.77 -9.04 6.76
N PRO A 94 -16.86 -7.70 6.67
CA PRO A 94 -16.54 -6.83 7.80
C PRO A 94 -17.30 -7.19 9.09
N GLU A 95 -16.57 -7.38 10.17
CA GLU A 95 -17.10 -7.63 11.52
C GLU A 95 -17.05 -6.36 12.35
N TYR A 96 -18.22 -5.79 12.64
CA TYR A 96 -18.33 -4.54 13.41
C TYR A 96 -18.48 -4.82 14.90
N LEU A 97 -17.66 -4.19 15.72
CA LEU A 97 -17.78 -4.21 17.18
C LEU A 97 -17.85 -2.80 17.76
N PRO A 98 -18.57 -2.58 18.89
CA PRO A 98 -18.65 -1.28 19.51
C PRO A 98 -17.33 -0.87 20.17
N ILE A 99 -17.06 0.43 20.18
CA ILE A 99 -16.06 1.04 21.06
C ILE A 99 -16.78 1.46 22.35
N PRO A 100 -16.35 1.00 23.54
CA PRO A 100 -17.01 1.31 24.81
C PRO A 100 -17.22 2.81 25.03
N ASP A 101 -18.35 3.17 25.64
CA ASP A 101 -18.72 4.56 26.02
C ASP A 101 -18.74 5.59 24.87
N THR A 102 -18.94 5.11 23.65
CA THR A 102 -19.08 5.95 22.44
C THR A 102 -20.25 5.49 21.57
N GLN A 103 -20.55 6.26 20.53
CA GLN A 103 -21.41 5.89 19.41
C GLN A 103 -20.60 5.41 18.20
N LEU A 104 -19.42 4.83 18.44
CA LEU A 104 -18.52 4.34 17.39
C LEU A 104 -18.51 2.81 17.32
N LEU A 105 -18.38 2.29 16.10
CA LEU A 105 -18.00 0.91 15.84
C LEU A 105 -16.59 0.87 15.23
N TYR A 106 -15.94 -0.28 15.25
CA TYR A 106 -14.73 -0.54 14.47
C TYR A 106 -14.83 -1.88 13.74
N ILE A 107 -14.09 -2.03 12.65
CA ILE A 107 -13.95 -3.32 11.95
C ILE A 107 -12.86 -4.12 12.66
N LYS A 108 -13.23 -5.28 13.21
CA LYS A 108 -12.33 -6.13 14.01
C LYS A 108 -11.38 -6.95 13.13
N ASN A 109 -11.90 -7.55 12.08
CA ASN A 109 -11.20 -8.49 11.20
C ASN A 109 -10.43 -7.77 10.07
N THR A 110 -9.73 -6.69 10.43
CA THR A 110 -8.84 -5.94 9.53
C THR A 110 -7.66 -5.38 10.34
N SER A 111 -6.49 -5.32 9.68
CA SER A 111 -5.34 -4.60 10.18
C SER A 111 -5.47 -3.09 10.01
N SER A 112 -6.36 -2.62 9.13
CA SER A 112 -6.60 -1.19 8.88
C SER A 112 -7.33 -0.52 10.06
N HIS A 113 -7.11 0.78 10.22
CA HIS A 113 -7.81 1.60 11.22
C HIS A 113 -9.13 2.13 10.65
N VAL A 114 -10.17 1.29 10.64
CA VAL A 114 -11.51 1.65 10.19
C VAL A 114 -12.46 1.79 11.38
N VAL A 115 -13.08 2.96 11.51
CA VAL A 115 -14.03 3.35 12.56
C VAL A 115 -15.31 3.87 11.92
N ILE A 116 -16.47 3.55 12.48
CA ILE A 116 -17.78 3.93 11.93
C ILE A 116 -18.51 4.75 12.98
N ASP A 117 -18.99 5.92 12.60
CA ASP A 117 -19.87 6.73 13.44
C ASP A 117 -21.33 6.30 13.22
N VAL A 118 -21.96 5.73 14.25
CA VAL A 118 -23.32 5.18 14.15
C VAL A 118 -24.37 6.25 13.82
N PRO A 119 -24.35 7.46 14.43
CA PRO A 119 -25.35 8.49 14.14
C PRO A 119 -25.33 8.98 12.69
N SER A 120 -24.14 9.23 12.12
CA SER A 120 -24.01 9.69 10.72
C SER A 120 -23.95 8.56 9.70
N GLN A 121 -23.73 7.32 10.14
CA GLN A 121 -23.43 6.16 9.30
C GLN A 121 -22.19 6.35 8.41
N GLU A 122 -21.28 7.23 8.85
CA GLU A 122 -20.07 7.57 8.11
C GLU A 122 -18.94 6.63 8.55
N ASN A 123 -18.23 6.06 7.57
CA ASN A 123 -17.03 5.27 7.81
C ASN A 123 -15.83 6.21 7.74
N TYR A 124 -14.88 6.03 8.65
CA TYR A 124 -13.62 6.77 8.71
C TYR A 124 -12.47 5.78 8.65
N VAL A 125 -11.47 6.08 7.82
CA VAL A 125 -10.22 5.34 7.76
C VAL A 125 -9.05 6.27 8.02
N LEU A 126 -8.11 5.82 8.85
CA LEU A 126 -6.85 6.52 9.09
C LEU A 126 -5.77 5.94 8.16
N ILE A 127 -5.24 6.78 7.27
CA ILE A 127 -4.19 6.42 6.31
C ILE A 127 -3.03 7.39 6.49
N SER A 128 -1.89 6.87 6.97
CA SER A 128 -0.66 7.66 7.18
C SER A 128 -0.91 8.96 7.97
N GLY A 129 -1.67 8.89 9.07
CA GLY A 129 -1.96 10.04 9.92
C GLY A 129 -3.09 10.97 9.43
N ARG A 130 -3.72 10.67 8.28
CA ARG A 130 -4.82 11.47 7.71
C ARG A 130 -6.11 10.69 7.69
N TRP A 131 -7.19 11.34 8.09
CA TRP A 131 -8.52 10.73 8.06
C TRP A 131 -9.18 10.94 6.72
N PHE A 132 -9.91 9.91 6.28
CA PHE A 132 -10.79 9.96 5.14
C PHE A 132 -12.13 9.37 5.53
N SER A 133 -13.24 9.95 5.06
CA SER A 133 -14.58 9.44 5.31
C SER A 133 -15.34 9.08 4.04
N SER A 134 -16.28 8.14 4.18
CA SER A 134 -17.19 7.71 3.12
C SER A 134 -18.43 7.05 3.73
N ARG A 135 -19.58 7.18 3.07
CA ARG A 135 -20.79 6.39 3.41
C ARG A 135 -20.74 4.96 2.90
N SER A 136 -19.82 4.63 1.99
CA SER A 136 -19.61 3.29 1.47
C SER A 136 -18.15 2.88 1.60
N LEU A 137 -17.88 1.81 2.34
CA LEU A 137 -16.55 1.20 2.43
C LEU A 137 -16.03 0.74 1.06
N ALA A 138 -16.89 0.12 0.25
CA ALA A 138 -16.50 -0.51 -1.00
C ALA A 138 -16.44 0.47 -2.18
N ASN A 139 -17.36 1.43 -2.24
CA ASN A 139 -17.56 2.22 -3.45
C ASN A 139 -17.12 3.69 -3.33
N GLY A 140 -16.76 4.16 -2.13
CA GLY A 140 -16.49 5.58 -1.92
C GLY A 140 -17.71 6.47 -2.25
N PRO A 141 -17.49 7.74 -2.62
CA PRO A 141 -16.20 8.42 -2.68
C PRO A 141 -15.63 8.63 -1.27
N TRP A 142 -14.30 8.55 -1.16
CA TRP A 142 -13.58 8.89 0.06
C TRP A 142 -13.16 10.37 0.03
N SER A 143 -13.41 11.08 1.13
CA SER A 143 -13.08 12.50 1.26
C SER A 143 -12.18 12.72 2.47
N PHE A 144 -11.19 13.60 2.34
CA PHE A 144 -10.33 13.98 3.47
C PHE A 144 -11.15 14.61 4.59
N VAL A 145 -10.84 14.23 5.83
CA VAL A 145 -11.40 14.81 7.06
C VAL A 145 -10.24 15.31 7.91
N ALA A 146 -10.27 16.59 8.29
CA ALA A 146 -9.30 17.12 9.22
C ALA A 146 -9.53 16.55 10.64
N GLY A 147 -8.45 16.35 11.40
CA GLY A 147 -8.52 15.73 12.73
C GLY A 147 -9.39 16.49 13.75
N ASP A 148 -9.65 17.77 13.53
CA ASP A 148 -10.52 18.65 14.33
C ASP A 148 -11.98 18.65 13.86
N LYS A 149 -12.28 17.94 12.76
CA LYS A 149 -13.64 17.78 12.19
C LYS A 149 -14.22 16.38 12.40
N LEU A 150 -13.51 15.51 13.11
CA LEU A 150 -14.02 14.20 13.50
C LEU A 150 -15.18 14.33 14.50
N PRO A 151 -16.11 13.35 14.54
CA PRO A 151 -17.09 13.25 15.60
C PRO A 151 -16.43 13.27 16.99
N ALA A 152 -17.04 13.96 17.95
CA ALA A 152 -16.47 14.18 19.28
C ALA A 152 -16.11 12.88 20.01
N ASP A 153 -16.79 11.77 19.69
CA ASP A 153 -16.55 10.47 20.27
C ASP A 153 -15.19 9.86 19.88
N PHE A 154 -14.53 10.31 18.81
CA PHE A 154 -13.18 9.86 18.45
C PHE A 154 -12.17 10.18 19.56
N ALA A 155 -12.32 11.33 20.23
CA ALA A 155 -11.46 11.71 21.34
C ALA A 155 -11.75 10.92 22.64
N LYS A 156 -12.85 10.14 22.67
CA LYS A 156 -13.25 9.31 23.81
C LYS A 156 -12.81 7.85 23.67
N ILE A 157 -12.22 7.46 22.54
CA ILE A 157 -11.68 6.11 22.34
C ILE A 157 -10.67 5.83 23.47
N PRO A 158 -10.81 4.75 24.26
CA PRO A 158 -9.82 4.45 25.28
C PRO A 158 -8.45 4.17 24.68
N ASP A 159 -7.38 4.71 25.26
CA ASP A 159 -6.01 4.50 24.78
C ASP A 159 -5.60 3.02 24.81
N SER A 160 -6.09 2.27 25.80
CA SER A 160 -5.88 0.82 25.92
C SER A 160 -6.71 -0.03 24.94
N HIS A 161 -7.63 0.58 24.19
CA HIS A 161 -8.45 -0.13 23.21
C HIS A 161 -7.58 -0.60 22.03
N PRO A 162 -7.91 -1.72 21.34
CA PRO A 162 -7.19 -2.14 20.13
C PRO A 162 -7.14 -1.11 18.99
N LYS A 163 -7.93 -0.04 19.07
CA LYS A 163 -7.92 1.10 18.15
C LYS A 163 -7.46 2.41 18.81
N GLY A 164 -6.90 2.38 20.02
CA GLY A 164 -6.41 3.57 20.74
C GLY A 164 -5.30 4.32 20.01
N ALA A 165 -4.48 3.63 19.21
CA ALA A 165 -3.43 4.24 18.39
C ALA A 165 -3.93 5.35 17.43
N VAL A 166 -5.22 5.34 17.09
CA VAL A 166 -5.80 6.39 16.23
C VAL A 166 -5.86 7.75 16.91
N LEU A 167 -5.81 7.81 18.26
CA LEU A 167 -5.84 9.06 19.04
C LEU A 167 -4.70 10.00 18.66
N ALA A 168 -3.55 9.47 18.24
CA ALA A 168 -2.41 10.25 17.73
C ALA A 168 -2.78 11.14 16.52
N SER A 169 -3.87 10.81 15.82
CA SER A 169 -4.38 11.56 14.67
C SER A 169 -5.75 12.21 14.94
N VAL A 170 -6.19 12.28 16.20
CA VAL A 170 -7.41 12.99 16.60
C VAL A 170 -7.01 14.30 17.28
N SER A 171 -7.40 15.44 16.72
CA SER A 171 -6.98 16.74 17.26
C SER A 171 -7.51 16.96 18.68
N GLY A 172 -6.65 17.49 19.56
CA GLY A 172 -7.01 17.79 20.94
C GLY A 172 -6.78 16.65 21.95
N THR A 173 -6.39 15.46 21.50
CA THR A 173 -5.96 14.38 22.41
C THR A 173 -4.53 14.62 22.90
N ILE A 174 -4.17 14.01 24.04
CA ILE A 174 -2.80 14.04 24.56
C ILE A 174 -1.85 13.34 23.57
N GLN A 175 -2.29 12.22 23.00
CA GLN A 175 -1.53 11.44 22.04
C GLN A 175 -1.19 12.24 20.77
N ALA A 176 -2.11 13.09 20.29
CA ALA A 176 -1.84 13.97 19.16
C ALA A 176 -0.84 15.09 19.52
N GLN A 177 -0.89 15.61 20.75
CA GLN A 177 0.10 16.58 21.25
C GLN A 177 1.49 15.96 21.36
N ASP A 178 1.58 14.76 21.93
CA ASP A 178 2.83 14.00 22.05
C ASP A 178 3.41 13.68 20.66
N SER A 179 2.56 13.27 19.71
CA SER A 179 2.97 12.99 18.33
C SER A 179 3.54 14.22 17.61
N LEU A 180 3.07 15.43 17.93
CA LEU A 180 3.63 16.66 17.39
C LEU A 180 5.04 16.93 17.95
N ILE A 181 5.26 16.64 19.24
CA ILE A 181 6.57 16.77 19.87
C ILE A 181 7.53 15.76 19.26
N ASP A 182 7.14 14.49 19.15
CA ASP A 182 7.99 13.43 18.61
C ASP A 182 8.39 13.68 17.14
N ASN A 183 7.46 14.16 16.31
CA ASN A 183 7.77 14.53 14.92
C ASN A 183 8.72 15.73 14.81
N GLN A 184 8.82 16.56 15.85
CA GLN A 184 9.78 17.66 15.93
C GLN A 184 11.15 17.23 16.45
N ILE A 185 11.30 16.03 17.02
CA ILE A 185 12.59 15.51 17.48
C ILE A 185 13.38 15.04 16.26
N PRO A 186 14.54 15.67 15.94
CA PRO A 186 15.39 15.21 14.85
C PRO A 186 15.90 13.81 15.16
N GLN A 187 15.58 12.83 14.31
CA GLN A 187 16.17 11.51 14.40
C GLN A 187 17.55 11.50 13.72
N THR A 188 18.61 11.45 14.52
CA THR A 188 19.97 11.27 13.99
C THR A 188 20.27 9.80 13.76
N ALA A 189 20.26 9.37 12.49
CA ALA A 189 20.83 8.09 12.09
C ALA A 189 22.35 8.26 11.85
N THR A 190 23.18 7.60 12.65
CA THR A 190 24.63 7.62 12.46
C THR A 190 25.03 6.65 11.35
N VAL A 191 25.46 7.17 10.21
CA VAL A 191 25.99 6.36 9.10
C VAL A 191 27.50 6.18 9.28
N ASP A 192 27.93 4.93 9.48
CA ASP A 192 29.35 4.58 9.45
C ASP A 192 29.87 4.63 8.00
N ARG A 193 30.53 5.74 7.65
CA ARG A 193 31.12 5.97 6.32
C ARG A 193 32.13 4.91 5.91
N LYS A 194 32.73 4.15 6.84
CA LYS A 194 33.66 3.06 6.51
C LYS A 194 32.92 1.79 6.09
N LYS A 195 31.64 1.66 6.41
CA LYS A 195 30.78 0.52 6.09
C LYS A 195 29.73 0.84 5.01
N ALA A 196 29.37 2.10 4.84
CA ALA A 196 28.41 2.54 3.84
C ALA A 196 28.96 2.34 2.43
N LYS A 197 28.31 1.49 1.63
CA LYS A 197 28.60 1.31 0.21
C LYS A 197 27.44 1.87 -0.60
N ALA A 198 27.70 2.92 -1.36
CA ALA A 198 26.76 3.40 -2.37
C ALA A 198 26.96 2.60 -3.66
N SER A 199 25.93 1.93 -4.13
CA SER A 199 25.91 1.27 -5.45
C SER A 199 24.95 2.03 -6.34
N VAL A 200 25.49 2.80 -7.27
CA VAL A 200 24.71 3.58 -8.24
C VAL A 200 24.77 2.85 -9.58
N ARG A 201 23.61 2.50 -10.13
CA ARG A 201 23.48 1.95 -11.48
C ARG A 201 22.92 3.03 -12.38
N TYR A 202 23.65 3.34 -13.46
CA TYR A 202 23.19 4.23 -14.52
C TYR A 202 22.65 3.38 -15.67
N ASP A 203 21.54 3.82 -16.27
CA ASP A 203 21.04 3.24 -17.51
C ASP A 203 21.72 3.97 -18.68
N GLY A 204 22.75 3.33 -19.26
CA GLY A 204 23.63 3.93 -20.26
C GLY A 204 24.92 4.55 -19.69
N LYS A 205 25.71 5.21 -20.56
CA LYS A 205 26.92 5.91 -20.12
C LYS A 205 26.51 7.17 -19.35
N PRO A 206 26.97 7.36 -18.10
CA PRO A 206 26.66 8.56 -17.34
C PRO A 206 27.27 9.80 -18.02
N GLU A 207 26.43 10.78 -18.31
CA GLU A 207 26.85 12.13 -18.71
C GLU A 207 26.75 13.04 -17.48
N LEU A 208 27.88 13.20 -16.80
CA LEU A 208 28.03 14.15 -15.71
C LEU A 208 28.19 15.55 -16.28
N LYS A 209 27.49 16.53 -15.70
CA LYS A 209 27.52 17.92 -16.14
C LYS A 209 27.86 18.79 -14.94
N PRO A 210 28.84 19.71 -15.07
CA PRO A 210 29.26 20.55 -13.98
C PRO A 210 28.08 21.36 -13.43
N ILE A 211 27.93 21.34 -12.10
CA ILE A 211 26.96 22.16 -11.40
C ILE A 211 27.56 23.55 -11.23
N GLU A 212 26.98 24.53 -11.93
CA GLU A 212 27.48 25.90 -11.99
C GLU A 212 27.63 26.52 -10.59
N GLY A 213 28.82 27.05 -10.31
CA GLY A 213 29.18 27.62 -9.01
C GLY A 213 29.74 26.61 -7.99
N THR A 214 29.92 25.34 -8.36
CA THR A 214 30.57 24.31 -7.50
C THR A 214 31.68 23.58 -8.25
N SER A 215 32.51 22.84 -7.51
CA SER A 215 33.55 21.97 -8.08
C SER A 215 33.05 20.54 -8.34
N LEU A 216 31.75 20.34 -8.55
CA LEU A 216 31.12 19.02 -8.73
C LEU A 216 30.61 18.84 -10.15
N GLU A 217 30.71 17.61 -10.67
CA GLU A 217 30.22 17.13 -11.98
C GLU A 217 29.10 16.10 -11.84
#